data_AF-A0AA35SR50-F1
#
_entry.id   AF-A0AA35SR50-F1
#
_cell.length_a   1.000
_cell.length_b   1.000
_cell.length_c   1.000
_cell.angle_alpha   90.00
_cell.angle_beta   90.00
_cell.angle_gamma   90.00
#
_symmetry.space_group_name_H-M   'P 1'
#
loop_
_entity.id
_entity.type
_entity.pdbx_description
1 polymer ?
#
loop_
_entity_poly.entity_id
_entity_poly.type
_entity_poly.pdbx_seq_one_letter_code
_entity_poly.pdbx_strand_id
1 'polypeptide(L)'
;MVYILFCSLPESLNDVINHLKLNVTQETHEYNVRRDEVFSDMMREAKKRSFSPYKRVKTYFVGEQGNDTGGLTRELWCLFARHVQHNLCEGHENCKVIRHDASKLQEGVYRRVGVLMGVSLIQGGSGYPFFAPSTFSYLSGTDVCSILVGCDEIPDIEVKKTLQEIRSASDDNALQEIASNVCDVLISCGYTKPIALLKHEDIPTVIECVSLHSAILKVKAELDEIGKGLADAGVLQMLQKYPHFFRSLFVYEECVLTAEKMITLLEKRTFSENGSSQLVKEKTTYIHFCDLLEELEGGIEMEGERIVTLGDCLSFFTGAQRIPPTGFIQACTLNFSDSNVYPTASTCALILTLPTLYHNSYSCFKEKMLFAFCNHGGFGLC
;
A
#
# COMPACT_ATOMS: atom_id res chain seq x y z
N MET A 1 -9.56 -1.79 29.38
CA MET A 1 -9.26 -1.04 28.15
C MET A 1 -9.83 0.35 28.35
N VAL A 2 -8.97 1.34 28.63
CA VAL A 2 -9.41 2.73 28.81
C VAL A 2 -9.57 3.29 27.40
N TYR A 3 -10.82 3.50 26.97
CA TYR A 3 -11.08 4.30 25.78
C TYR A 3 -10.71 5.74 26.14
N ILE A 4 -9.50 6.17 25.78
CA ILE A 4 -9.21 7.60 25.72
C ILE A 4 -10.04 8.10 24.54
N LEU A 5 -11.24 8.60 24.83
CA LEU A 5 -12.06 9.29 23.86
C LEU A 5 -11.23 10.44 23.29
N PHE A 6 -11.31 10.67 21.98
CA PHE A 6 -10.72 11.87 21.41
C PHE A 6 -11.27 13.10 22.14
N CYS A 7 -10.40 14.08 22.39
CA CYS A 7 -10.83 15.38 22.90
C CYS A 7 -11.77 16.11 21.91
N SER A 8 -11.70 15.78 20.62
CA SER A 8 -12.54 16.28 19.52
C SER A 8 -12.66 15.22 18.41
N LEU A 9 -13.71 15.23 17.59
CA LEU A 9 -13.82 14.27 16.47
C LEU A 9 -12.61 14.41 15.52
N PRO A 10 -12.01 13.30 15.04
CA PRO A 10 -10.92 13.36 14.08
C PRO A 10 -11.42 13.90 12.74
N GLU A 11 -10.65 14.78 12.10
CA GLU A 11 -10.96 15.38 10.80
C GLU A 11 -10.13 14.77 9.67
N SER A 12 -9.08 14.03 10.02
CA SER A 12 -8.18 13.40 9.07
C SER A 12 -7.69 12.01 9.54
N LEU A 13 -7.16 11.24 8.59
CA LEU A 13 -6.43 10.00 8.90
C LEU A 13 -5.25 10.27 9.86
N ASN A 14 -4.56 11.39 9.71
CA ASN A 14 -3.43 11.73 10.57
C ASN A 14 -3.84 11.96 12.02
N ASP A 15 -5.02 12.52 12.28
CA ASP A 15 -5.55 12.65 13.65
C ASP A 15 -5.77 11.27 14.29
N VAL A 16 -6.32 10.35 13.51
CA VAL A 16 -6.57 8.97 13.95
C VAL A 16 -5.25 8.25 14.26
N ILE A 17 -4.28 8.31 13.35
CA ILE A 17 -2.97 7.67 13.55
C ILE A 17 -2.21 8.31 14.72
N ASN A 18 -2.24 9.64 14.85
CA ASN A 18 -1.60 10.33 15.96
C ASN A 18 -2.22 9.95 17.31
N HIS A 19 -3.54 9.78 17.36
CA HIS A 19 -4.21 9.25 18.54
C HIS A 19 -3.75 7.83 18.88
N LEU A 20 -3.65 6.93 17.90
CA LEU A 20 -3.16 5.57 18.11
C LEU A 20 -1.69 5.55 18.60
N LYS A 21 -0.86 6.47 18.10
CA LYS A 21 0.54 6.63 18.53
C LYS A 21 0.69 7.02 20.00
N LEU A 22 -0.32 7.62 20.64
CA LEU A 22 -0.29 7.92 22.08
C LEU A 22 -0.21 6.65 22.95
N ASN A 23 -0.67 5.51 22.44
CA ASN A 23 -0.58 4.23 23.12
C ASN A 23 0.82 3.58 22.98
N VAL A 24 1.69 4.14 22.13
CA VAL A 24 3.05 3.61 21.95
C VAL A 24 3.95 4.10 23.09
N THR A 25 4.47 3.13 23.83
CA THR A 25 5.37 3.32 24.99
C THR A 25 6.74 3.87 24.57
N GLN A 26 7.54 4.29 25.54
CA GLN A 26 8.95 4.65 25.29
C GLN A 26 9.86 3.42 25.16
N GLU A 27 9.41 2.24 25.59
CA GLU A 27 10.16 1.00 25.45
C GLU A 27 10.27 0.61 23.97
N THR A 28 11.45 0.11 23.59
CA THR A 28 11.74 -0.33 22.24
C THR A 28 11.71 -1.85 22.14
N HIS A 29 11.14 -2.38 21.06
CA HIS A 29 11.30 -3.75 20.62
C HIS A 29 12.22 -3.77 19.40
N GLU A 30 13.37 -4.43 19.54
CA GLU A 30 14.37 -4.51 18.48
C GLU A 30 14.08 -5.68 17.53
N TYR A 31 13.89 -5.36 16.25
CA TYR A 31 13.68 -6.34 15.19
C TYR A 31 15.00 -6.61 14.49
N ASN A 32 15.62 -7.73 14.85
CA ASN A 32 16.80 -8.25 14.17
C ASN A 32 16.33 -9.20 13.06
N VAL A 33 16.36 -8.71 11.82
CA VAL A 33 15.76 -9.36 10.66
C VAL A 33 16.78 -9.54 9.55
N ARG A 34 16.69 -10.65 8.82
CA ARG A 34 17.42 -10.87 7.58
C ARG A 34 16.57 -10.36 6.42
N ARG A 35 17.18 -9.59 5.53
CA ARG A 35 16.48 -8.92 4.41
C ARG A 35 15.68 -9.89 3.52
N ASP A 36 16.26 -11.05 3.24
CA ASP A 36 15.63 -12.08 2.39
C ASP A 36 14.59 -12.94 3.14
N GLU A 37 14.52 -12.82 4.48
CA GLU A 37 13.72 -13.65 5.38
C GLU A 37 12.82 -12.82 6.31
N VAL A 38 12.52 -11.57 5.91
CA VAL A 38 11.79 -10.58 6.73
C VAL A 38 10.53 -11.18 7.34
N PHE A 39 9.70 -11.86 6.55
CA PHE A 39 8.44 -12.40 7.04
C PHE A 39 8.65 -13.50 8.10
N SER A 40 9.57 -14.45 7.87
CA SER A 40 9.82 -15.54 8.80
C SER A 40 10.39 -15.02 10.13
N ASP A 41 11.30 -14.04 10.04
CA ASP A 41 11.89 -13.40 11.21
C ASP A 41 10.86 -12.57 11.99
N MET A 42 9.98 -11.82 11.32
CA MET A 42 8.90 -11.07 11.98
C MET A 42 7.86 -11.98 12.63
N MET A 43 7.51 -13.10 11.99
CA MET A 43 6.64 -14.11 12.60
C MET A 43 7.27 -14.71 13.87
N ARG A 44 8.58 -14.93 13.87
CA ARG A 44 9.34 -15.37 15.06
C ARG A 44 9.34 -14.29 16.14
N GLU A 45 9.57 -13.02 15.78
CA GLU A 45 9.55 -11.89 16.73
C GLU A 45 8.19 -11.75 17.40
N ALA A 46 7.10 -11.81 16.63
CA ALA A 46 5.73 -11.73 17.13
C ALA A 46 5.32 -12.91 18.04
N LYS A 47 6.08 -14.01 18.05
CA LYS A 47 5.87 -15.16 18.97
C LYS A 47 6.56 -14.98 20.32
N LYS A 48 7.45 -14.00 20.48
CA LYS A 48 8.18 -13.80 21.74
C LYS A 48 7.23 -13.34 22.83
N ARG A 49 7.40 -13.85 24.06
CA ARG A 49 6.62 -13.40 25.23
C ARG A 49 6.81 -11.91 25.55
N SER A 50 7.96 -11.36 25.18
CA SER A 50 8.29 -9.94 25.38
C SER A 50 7.69 -9.03 24.31
N PHE A 51 7.13 -9.59 23.23
CA PHE A 51 6.53 -8.81 22.15
C PHE A 51 5.33 -8.04 22.68
N SER A 52 5.23 -6.79 22.28
CA SER A 52 4.06 -5.95 22.52
C SER A 52 3.87 -5.02 21.32
N PRO A 53 2.65 -4.89 20.78
CA PRO A 53 2.37 -4.00 19.66
C PRO A 53 2.52 -2.51 20.04
N TYR A 54 2.60 -2.21 21.34
CA TYR A 54 2.72 -0.86 21.88
C TYR A 54 4.17 -0.44 22.15
N LYS A 55 5.17 -1.26 21.84
CA LYS A 55 6.59 -0.87 21.92
C LYS A 55 7.02 -0.17 20.63
N ARG A 56 7.94 0.79 20.76
CA ARG A 56 8.58 1.43 19.60
C ARG A 56 9.35 0.39 18.80
N VAL A 57 9.16 0.38 17.50
CA VAL A 57 9.92 -0.48 16.59
C VAL A 57 11.28 0.14 16.32
N LYS A 58 12.34 -0.66 16.45
CA LYS A 58 13.68 -0.31 15.97
C LYS A 58 14.22 -1.47 15.15
N THR A 59 14.60 -1.19 13.92
CA THR A 59 14.93 -2.23 12.94
C THR A 59 16.44 -2.34 12.75
N TYR A 60 16.94 -3.57 12.68
CA TYR A 60 18.31 -3.89 12.30
C TYR A 60 18.29 -5.00 11.27
N PHE A 61 18.81 -4.70 10.07
CA PHE A 61 19.10 -5.73 9.08
C PHE A 61 20.42 -6.41 9.42
N VAL A 62 20.36 -7.72 9.70
CA VAL A 62 21.51 -8.48 10.19
C VAL A 62 22.63 -8.49 9.14
N GLY A 63 23.81 -8.00 9.53
CA GLY A 63 24.98 -7.92 8.66
C GLY A 63 25.11 -6.62 7.84
N GLU A 64 24.16 -5.69 7.98
CA GLU A 64 24.17 -4.41 7.28
C GLU A 64 24.57 -3.25 8.23
N GLN A 65 25.35 -2.29 7.73
CA GLN A 65 25.67 -1.07 8.47
C GLN A 65 24.55 -0.05 8.30
N GLY A 66 23.96 0.41 9.40
CA GLY A 66 22.94 1.45 9.39
C GLY A 66 22.39 1.69 10.78
N ASN A 67 22.16 2.96 11.13
CA ASN A 67 21.43 3.31 12.34
C ASN A 67 20.00 3.69 11.93
N ASP A 68 19.01 3.04 12.52
CA ASP A 68 17.62 3.28 12.16
C ASP A 68 17.13 4.63 12.71
N THR A 69 17.13 5.65 11.86
CA THR A 69 16.45 6.94 12.09
C THR A 69 15.03 6.94 11.52
N GLY A 70 14.49 5.77 11.14
CA GLY A 70 13.17 5.57 10.55
C GLY A 70 13.21 4.96 9.14
N GLY A 71 14.32 5.11 8.41
CA GLY A 71 14.47 4.56 7.05
C GLY A 71 14.41 3.03 7.01
N LEU A 72 15.12 2.35 7.93
CA LEU A 72 15.15 0.88 7.96
C LEU A 72 13.80 0.30 8.39
N THR A 73 13.13 0.94 9.34
CA THR A 73 11.78 0.53 9.75
C THR A 73 10.76 0.69 8.62
N ARG A 74 10.83 1.77 7.81
CA ARG A 74 9.96 1.91 6.63
C ARG A 74 10.21 0.80 5.61
N GLU A 75 11.48 0.48 5.36
CA GLU A 75 11.87 -0.60 4.47
C GLU A 75 11.38 -1.97 4.96
N LEU A 76 11.50 -2.25 6.26
CA LEU A 76 10.95 -3.45 6.89
C LEU A 76 9.47 -3.62 6.59
N TRP A 77 8.67 -2.56 6.79
CA TRP A 77 7.24 -2.61 6.54
C TRP A 77 6.89 -2.79 5.08
N CYS A 78 7.66 -2.19 4.16
CA CYS A 78 7.52 -2.43 2.72
C CYS A 78 7.77 -3.90 2.37
N LEU A 79 8.85 -4.50 2.88
CA LEU A 79 9.16 -5.92 2.64
C LEU A 79 8.09 -6.84 3.24
N PHE A 80 7.62 -6.54 4.44
CA PHE A 80 6.51 -7.26 5.07
C PHE A 80 5.22 -7.19 4.24
N ALA A 81 4.82 -5.99 3.81
CA ALA A 81 3.61 -5.78 3.01
C ALA A 81 3.67 -6.53 1.67
N ARG A 82 4.82 -6.50 0.98
CA ARG A 82 5.03 -7.30 -0.25
C ARG A 82 4.89 -8.80 0.04
N HIS A 83 5.45 -9.29 1.13
CA HIS A 83 5.30 -10.71 1.47
C HIS A 83 3.84 -11.08 1.70
N VAL A 84 3.08 -10.26 2.45
CA VAL A 84 1.64 -10.46 2.66
C VAL A 84 0.90 -10.50 1.31
N GLN A 85 1.15 -9.52 0.44
CA GLN A 85 0.51 -9.41 -0.88
C GLN A 85 0.77 -10.64 -1.78
N HIS A 86 1.99 -11.17 -1.80
CA HIS A 86 2.37 -12.25 -2.71
C HIS A 86 2.11 -13.66 -2.15
N ASN A 87 2.19 -13.86 -0.83
CA ASN A 87 2.20 -15.19 -0.21
C ASN A 87 0.97 -15.52 0.64
N LEU A 88 0.21 -14.50 1.05
CA LEU A 88 -1.01 -14.68 1.86
C LEU A 88 -2.26 -14.20 1.12
N CYS A 89 -2.10 -13.64 -0.08
CA CYS A 89 -3.20 -13.14 -0.88
C CYS A 89 -3.16 -13.73 -2.30
N GLU A 90 -4.25 -13.55 -3.02
CA GLU A 90 -4.44 -13.97 -4.40
C GLU A 90 -5.37 -13.01 -5.14
N GLY A 91 -5.46 -13.14 -6.47
CA GLY A 91 -6.16 -12.19 -7.33
C GLY A 91 -5.22 -11.18 -8.01
N HIS A 92 -5.79 -10.12 -8.55
CA HIS A 92 -5.06 -9.09 -9.31
C HIS A 92 -4.13 -8.26 -8.39
N GLU A 93 -3.07 -7.66 -8.93
CA GLU A 93 -2.03 -6.97 -8.15
C GLU A 93 -2.58 -5.90 -7.19
N ASN A 94 -3.51 -5.09 -7.68
CA ASN A 94 -4.17 -4.00 -6.96
C ASN A 94 -5.56 -4.38 -6.40
N CYS A 95 -5.94 -5.65 -6.47
CA CYS A 95 -7.25 -6.14 -6.05
C CYS A 95 -7.13 -7.58 -5.53
N LYS A 96 -6.57 -7.69 -4.33
CA LYS A 96 -6.22 -8.94 -3.67
C LYS A 96 -7.26 -9.32 -2.63
N VAL A 97 -7.63 -10.59 -2.60
CA VAL A 97 -8.33 -11.21 -1.47
C VAL A 97 -7.36 -12.09 -0.68
N ILE A 98 -7.71 -12.40 0.55
CA ILE A 98 -6.93 -13.34 1.37
C ILE A 98 -6.98 -14.72 0.71
N ARG A 99 -5.84 -15.42 0.69
CA ARG A 99 -5.78 -16.83 0.27
C ARG A 99 -6.18 -17.71 1.45
N HIS A 100 -7.05 -18.68 1.19
CA HIS A 100 -7.38 -19.73 2.16
C HIS A 100 -6.16 -20.62 2.44
N ASP A 101 -5.79 -20.77 3.71
CA ASP A 101 -4.70 -21.67 4.13
C ASP A 101 -4.95 -22.15 5.56
N ALA A 102 -5.54 -23.33 5.67
CA ALA A 102 -5.89 -23.94 6.95
C ALA A 102 -4.67 -24.21 7.84
N SER A 103 -3.51 -24.51 7.25
CA SER A 103 -2.27 -24.77 8.03
C SER A 103 -1.79 -23.48 8.69
N LYS A 104 -1.69 -22.39 7.92
CA LYS A 104 -1.31 -21.08 8.44
C LYS A 104 -2.32 -20.53 9.44
N LEU A 105 -3.61 -20.82 9.23
CA LEU A 105 -4.68 -20.49 10.17
C LEU A 105 -4.48 -21.20 11.51
N GLN A 106 -4.27 -22.51 11.51
CA GLN A 106 -4.03 -23.30 12.72
C GLN A 106 -2.75 -22.88 13.46
N GLU A 107 -1.71 -22.49 12.72
CA GLU A 107 -0.47 -21.96 13.30
C GLU A 107 -0.63 -20.54 13.88
N GLY A 108 -1.78 -19.88 13.69
CA GLY A 108 -2.06 -18.52 14.14
C GLY A 108 -1.30 -17.44 13.35
N VAL A 109 -0.94 -17.71 12.09
CA VAL A 109 -0.21 -16.77 11.23
C VAL A 109 -1.04 -15.52 10.97
N TYR A 110 -2.31 -15.68 10.58
CA TYR A 110 -3.18 -14.55 10.22
C TYR A 110 -3.39 -13.55 11.35
N ARG A 111 -3.49 -14.01 12.61
CA ARG A 111 -3.55 -13.11 13.77
C ARG A 111 -2.27 -12.32 13.96
N ARG A 112 -1.11 -12.98 13.89
CA ARG A 112 0.19 -12.29 13.98
C ARG A 112 0.39 -11.29 12.85
N VAL A 113 -0.07 -11.63 11.64
CA VAL A 113 -0.10 -10.72 10.49
C VAL A 113 -0.97 -9.51 10.79
N GLY A 114 -2.19 -9.70 11.30
CA GLY A 114 -3.06 -8.60 11.71
C GLY A 114 -2.42 -7.69 12.77
N VAL A 115 -1.73 -8.25 13.76
CA VAL A 115 -0.99 -7.47 14.77
C VAL A 115 0.10 -6.62 14.11
N LEU A 116 0.95 -7.23 13.30
CA LEU A 116 2.05 -6.53 12.62
C LEU A 116 1.55 -5.52 11.60
N MET A 117 0.39 -5.79 10.95
CA MET A 117 -0.29 -4.81 10.11
C MET A 117 -0.68 -3.57 10.91
N GLY A 118 -1.26 -3.75 12.10
CA GLY A 118 -1.61 -2.64 12.97
C GLY A 118 -0.38 -1.85 13.45
N VAL A 119 0.68 -2.56 13.89
CA VAL A 119 1.95 -1.92 14.29
C VAL A 119 2.55 -1.11 13.14
N SER A 120 2.57 -1.67 11.93
CA SER A 120 3.03 -1.02 10.70
C SER A 120 2.26 0.28 10.45
N LEU A 121 0.93 0.25 10.47
CA LEU A 121 0.09 1.45 10.25
C LEU A 121 0.37 2.57 11.27
N ILE A 122 0.69 2.21 12.52
CA ILE A 122 0.98 3.18 13.58
C ILE A 122 2.43 3.69 13.49
N GLN A 123 3.38 2.84 13.09
CA GLN A 123 4.82 3.06 13.26
C GLN A 123 5.60 3.06 11.93
N GLY A 124 5.10 3.80 10.94
CA GLY A 124 5.86 4.18 9.74
C GLY A 124 5.64 3.30 8.50
N GLY A 125 4.66 2.41 8.52
CA GLY A 125 4.24 1.66 7.34
C GLY A 125 3.37 2.47 6.40
N SER A 126 3.43 2.15 5.10
CA SER A 126 2.65 2.79 4.03
C SER A 126 1.24 2.20 3.85
N GLY A 127 0.84 1.26 4.71
CA GLY A 127 -0.38 0.48 4.56
C GLY A 127 -0.23 -0.69 3.56
N TYR A 128 -1.38 -1.16 3.12
CA TYR A 128 -1.61 -2.36 2.32
C TYR A 128 -2.54 -2.06 1.14
N PRO A 129 -2.24 -1.06 0.26
CA PRO A 129 -3.14 -0.57 -0.79
C PRO A 129 -3.21 -1.55 -1.97
N PHE A 130 -3.61 -2.78 -1.68
CA PHE A 130 -3.75 -3.88 -2.63
C PHE A 130 -4.93 -4.77 -2.29
N PHE A 131 -5.60 -4.61 -1.14
CA PHE A 131 -6.78 -5.41 -0.83
C PHE A 131 -7.97 -5.00 -1.71
N ALA A 132 -8.78 -6.01 -2.03
CA ALA A 132 -10.02 -5.83 -2.75
C ALA A 132 -11.04 -5.03 -1.89
N PRO A 133 -11.92 -4.22 -2.50
CA PRO A 133 -12.93 -3.45 -1.78
C PRO A 133 -13.79 -4.29 -0.82
N SER A 134 -14.14 -5.53 -1.20
CA SER A 134 -14.90 -6.46 -0.35
C SER A 134 -14.13 -6.88 0.90
N THR A 135 -12.83 -7.16 0.77
CA THR A 135 -11.94 -7.49 1.91
C THR A 135 -11.85 -6.33 2.90
N PHE A 136 -11.68 -5.10 2.39
CA PHE A 136 -11.72 -3.91 3.24
C PHE A 136 -13.07 -3.74 3.91
N SER A 137 -14.18 -3.88 3.17
CA SER A 137 -15.53 -3.75 3.70
C SER A 137 -15.78 -4.71 4.86
N TYR A 138 -15.32 -5.96 4.72
CA TYR A 138 -15.39 -6.95 5.79
C TYR A 138 -14.62 -6.51 7.04
N LEU A 139 -13.34 -6.11 6.88
CA LEU A 139 -12.51 -5.67 8.01
C LEU A 139 -13.04 -4.37 8.66
N SER A 140 -13.65 -3.48 7.88
CA SER A 140 -14.28 -2.26 8.37
C SER A 140 -15.64 -2.48 9.05
N GLY A 141 -16.10 -3.74 9.16
CA GLY A 141 -17.31 -4.08 9.90
C GLY A 141 -18.60 -3.86 9.12
N THR A 142 -18.54 -3.76 7.79
CA THR A 142 -19.73 -3.81 6.94
C THR A 142 -20.44 -5.15 7.15
N ASP A 143 -21.77 -5.13 7.26
CA ASP A 143 -22.54 -6.36 7.40
C ASP A 143 -22.30 -7.27 6.19
N VAL A 144 -22.01 -8.55 6.45
CA VAL A 144 -21.59 -9.50 5.41
C VAL A 144 -22.63 -9.62 4.30
N CYS A 145 -23.92 -9.54 4.62
CA CYS A 145 -25.00 -9.61 3.64
C CYS A 145 -25.13 -8.35 2.78
N SER A 146 -24.40 -7.27 3.12
CA SER A 146 -24.36 -6.03 2.35
C SER A 146 -23.06 -5.85 1.55
N ILE A 147 -22.12 -6.80 1.65
CA ILE A 147 -20.86 -6.75 0.91
C ILE A 147 -21.11 -7.18 -0.54
N LEU A 148 -20.88 -6.23 -1.46
CA LEU A 148 -20.88 -6.51 -2.89
C LEU A 148 -19.47 -6.88 -3.34
N VAL A 149 -19.36 -7.97 -4.09
CA VAL A 149 -18.10 -8.48 -4.64
C VAL A 149 -18.09 -8.26 -6.15
N GLY A 150 -17.12 -7.48 -6.63
CA GLY A 150 -16.87 -7.28 -8.05
C GLY A 150 -16.29 -8.52 -8.72
N CYS A 151 -16.51 -8.66 -10.04
CA CYS A 151 -15.99 -9.80 -10.80
C CYS A 151 -14.46 -9.87 -10.81
N ASP A 152 -13.77 -8.73 -10.70
CA ASP A 152 -12.30 -8.68 -10.67
C ASP A 152 -11.71 -9.13 -9.33
N GLU A 153 -12.51 -9.15 -8.26
CA GLU A 153 -12.10 -9.57 -6.91
C GLU A 153 -12.04 -11.10 -6.76
N ILE A 154 -12.63 -11.83 -7.69
CA ILE A 154 -12.62 -13.29 -7.68
C ILE A 154 -11.24 -13.74 -8.17
N PRO A 155 -10.48 -14.57 -7.44
CA PRO A 155 -9.16 -15.01 -7.91
C PRO A 155 -9.25 -16.17 -8.89
N ASP A 156 -10.21 -17.05 -8.67
CA ASP A 156 -10.35 -18.31 -9.38
C ASP A 156 -10.90 -18.08 -10.80
N ILE A 157 -10.10 -18.46 -11.80
CA ILE A 157 -10.42 -18.27 -13.22
C ILE A 157 -11.60 -19.13 -13.64
N GLU A 158 -11.73 -20.35 -13.10
CA GLU A 158 -12.83 -21.25 -13.41
C GLU A 158 -14.13 -20.69 -12.83
N VAL A 159 -14.11 -20.21 -11.59
CA VAL A 159 -15.28 -19.55 -10.98
C VAL A 159 -15.67 -18.29 -11.77
N LYS A 160 -14.71 -17.46 -12.21
CA LYS A 160 -15.02 -16.31 -13.08
C LYS A 160 -15.73 -16.73 -14.37
N LYS A 161 -15.20 -17.76 -15.03
CA LYS A 161 -15.77 -18.28 -16.27
C LYS A 161 -17.19 -18.80 -16.03
N THR A 162 -17.40 -19.57 -14.97
CA THR A 162 -18.73 -20.03 -14.54
C THR A 162 -19.69 -18.87 -14.32
N LEU A 163 -19.28 -17.81 -13.63
CA LEU A 163 -20.12 -16.63 -13.41
C LEU A 163 -20.46 -15.90 -14.70
N GLN A 164 -19.53 -15.84 -15.65
CA GLN A 164 -19.79 -15.28 -16.98
C GLN A 164 -20.79 -16.15 -17.76
N GLU A 165 -20.63 -17.47 -17.76
CA GLU A 165 -21.56 -18.41 -18.40
C GLU A 165 -22.97 -18.27 -17.79
N ILE A 166 -23.10 -18.28 -16.46
CA ILE A 166 -24.38 -18.08 -15.75
C ILE A 166 -25.02 -16.74 -16.15
N ARG A 167 -24.23 -15.66 -16.20
CA ARG A 167 -24.71 -14.32 -16.58
C ARG A 167 -25.18 -14.26 -18.04
N SER A 168 -24.65 -15.12 -18.91
CA SER A 168 -24.93 -15.16 -20.34
C SER A 168 -25.97 -16.22 -20.74
N ALA A 169 -26.59 -16.92 -19.79
CA ALA A 169 -27.66 -17.87 -20.08
C ALA A 169 -28.80 -17.19 -20.87
N SER A 170 -29.30 -17.85 -21.91
CA SER A 170 -30.35 -17.30 -22.79
C SER A 170 -31.76 -17.45 -22.21
N ASP A 171 -31.97 -18.53 -21.45
CA ASP A 171 -33.25 -18.97 -20.93
C ASP A 171 -33.07 -19.91 -19.73
N ASP A 172 -34.18 -20.31 -19.12
CA ASP A 172 -34.20 -21.18 -17.93
C ASP A 172 -33.51 -22.53 -18.19
N ASN A 173 -33.66 -23.14 -19.38
CA ASN A 173 -33.05 -24.45 -19.66
C ASN A 173 -31.52 -24.32 -19.78
N ALA A 174 -31.03 -23.30 -20.49
CA ALA A 174 -29.60 -23.02 -20.59
C ALA A 174 -28.98 -22.77 -19.21
N LEU A 175 -29.65 -22.00 -18.35
CA LEU A 175 -29.22 -21.76 -16.98
C LEU A 175 -29.13 -23.05 -16.17
N GLN A 176 -30.14 -23.92 -16.28
CA GLN A 176 -30.19 -25.21 -15.58
C GLN A 176 -29.09 -26.17 -16.03
N GLU A 177 -28.76 -26.18 -17.32
CA GLU A 177 -27.64 -26.96 -17.88
C GLU A 177 -26.30 -26.45 -17.34
N ILE A 178 -26.06 -25.12 -17.39
CA ILE A 178 -24.86 -24.51 -16.83
C ILE A 178 -24.75 -24.83 -15.33
N ALA A 179 -25.81 -24.62 -14.56
CA ALA A 179 -25.85 -24.89 -13.12
C ALA A 179 -25.60 -26.37 -12.79
N SER A 180 -26.05 -27.29 -13.65
CA SER A 180 -25.75 -28.73 -13.51
C SER A 180 -24.26 -29.01 -13.67
N ASN A 181 -23.59 -28.34 -14.62
CA ASN A 181 -22.15 -28.49 -14.84
C ASN A 181 -21.31 -27.91 -13.70
N VAL A 182 -21.84 -26.95 -12.94
CA VAL A 182 -21.13 -26.26 -11.84
C VAL A 182 -21.76 -26.51 -10.47
N CYS A 183 -22.47 -27.62 -10.33
CA CYS A 183 -23.24 -27.97 -9.14
C CYS A 183 -22.39 -27.93 -7.85
N ASP A 184 -21.14 -28.39 -7.92
CA ASP A 184 -20.22 -28.39 -6.77
C ASP A 184 -19.92 -26.98 -6.24
N VAL A 185 -19.83 -25.97 -7.13
CA VAL A 185 -19.61 -24.57 -6.76
C VAL A 185 -20.86 -24.01 -6.07
N LEU A 186 -22.04 -24.31 -6.61
CA LEU A 186 -23.32 -23.88 -6.04
C LEU A 186 -23.58 -24.50 -4.66
N ILE A 187 -23.27 -25.80 -4.50
CA ILE A 187 -23.35 -26.50 -3.22
C ILE A 187 -22.36 -25.88 -2.22
N SER A 188 -21.11 -25.66 -2.65
CA SER A 188 -20.07 -25.12 -1.78
C SER A 188 -20.38 -23.70 -1.30
N CYS A 189 -21.02 -22.88 -2.14
CA CYS A 189 -21.45 -21.53 -1.76
C CYS A 189 -22.75 -21.50 -0.93
N GLY A 190 -23.38 -22.66 -0.71
CA GLY A 190 -24.60 -22.78 0.09
C GLY A 190 -25.87 -22.40 -0.67
N TYR A 191 -25.85 -22.39 -2.00
CA TYR A 191 -27.04 -22.15 -2.80
C TYR A 191 -27.91 -23.42 -2.87
N THR A 192 -29.10 -23.38 -2.24
CA THR A 192 -29.91 -24.58 -2.01
C THR A 192 -31.13 -24.72 -2.93
N LYS A 193 -31.40 -23.76 -3.83
CA LYS A 193 -32.55 -23.89 -4.74
C LYS A 193 -32.29 -25.06 -5.69
N PRO A 194 -33.22 -26.02 -5.83
CA PRO A 194 -33.04 -27.14 -6.74
C PRO A 194 -32.77 -26.65 -8.16
N ILE A 195 -31.76 -27.21 -8.83
CA ILE A 195 -31.36 -26.79 -10.18
C ILE A 195 -32.56 -26.84 -11.14
N ALA A 196 -33.38 -27.89 -11.10
CA ALA A 196 -34.58 -28.01 -11.94
C ALA A 196 -35.65 -26.90 -11.74
N LEU A 197 -35.52 -26.07 -10.71
CA LEU A 197 -36.41 -24.94 -10.41
C LEU A 197 -35.73 -23.58 -10.62
N LEU A 198 -34.48 -23.56 -11.10
CA LEU A 198 -33.78 -22.33 -11.45
C LEU A 198 -34.46 -21.65 -12.61
N LYS A 199 -34.62 -20.34 -12.48
CA LYS A 199 -35.18 -19.44 -13.48
C LYS A 199 -34.23 -18.29 -13.71
N HIS A 200 -34.41 -17.62 -14.84
CA HIS A 200 -33.61 -16.47 -15.23
C HIS A 200 -33.60 -15.34 -14.17
N GLU A 201 -34.70 -15.19 -13.41
CA GLU A 201 -34.81 -14.23 -12.29
C GLU A 201 -33.87 -14.54 -11.11
N ASP A 202 -33.34 -15.77 -10.99
CA ASP A 202 -32.43 -16.16 -9.91
C ASP A 202 -30.98 -15.81 -10.19
N ILE A 203 -30.61 -15.48 -11.43
CA ILE A 203 -29.22 -15.19 -11.83
C ILE A 203 -28.53 -14.20 -10.89
N PRO A 204 -29.12 -13.05 -10.52
CA PRO A 204 -28.48 -12.09 -9.62
C PRO A 204 -28.11 -12.73 -8.29
N THR A 205 -29.03 -13.53 -7.72
CA THR A 205 -28.83 -14.21 -6.44
C THR A 205 -27.72 -15.26 -6.54
N VAL A 206 -27.70 -16.05 -7.63
CA VAL A 206 -26.66 -17.06 -7.86
C VAL A 206 -25.28 -16.40 -7.96
N ILE A 207 -25.18 -15.31 -8.74
CA ILE A 207 -23.94 -14.54 -8.90
C ILE A 207 -23.48 -13.98 -7.55
N GLU A 208 -24.39 -13.40 -6.78
CA GLU A 208 -24.08 -12.83 -5.46
C GLU A 208 -23.59 -13.90 -4.49
N CYS A 209 -24.30 -15.04 -4.37
CA CYS A 209 -23.90 -16.14 -3.49
C CYS A 209 -22.52 -16.69 -3.84
N VAL A 210 -22.27 -16.98 -5.12
CA VAL A 210 -20.98 -17.53 -5.58
C VAL A 210 -19.86 -16.51 -5.39
N SER A 211 -20.08 -15.23 -5.72
CA SER A 211 -19.06 -14.18 -5.58
C SER A 211 -18.72 -13.91 -4.11
N LEU A 212 -19.74 -13.76 -3.25
CA LEU A 212 -19.57 -13.55 -1.82
C LEU A 212 -18.87 -14.74 -1.16
N HIS A 213 -19.24 -15.97 -1.53
CA HIS A 213 -18.56 -17.15 -1.02
C HIS A 213 -17.08 -17.18 -1.42
N SER A 214 -16.80 -16.94 -2.70
CA SER A 214 -15.46 -17.05 -3.27
C SER A 214 -14.47 -16.03 -2.69
N ALA A 215 -14.90 -14.79 -2.49
CA ALA A 215 -14.02 -13.72 -2.02
C ALA A 215 -14.01 -13.55 -0.49
N ILE A 216 -15.13 -13.85 0.21
CA ILE A 216 -15.30 -13.52 1.62
C ILE A 216 -15.57 -14.77 2.48
N LEU A 217 -16.64 -15.52 2.21
CA LEU A 217 -17.08 -16.57 3.16
C LEU A 217 -16.06 -17.71 3.28
N LYS A 218 -15.43 -18.10 2.16
CA LYS A 218 -14.40 -19.16 2.12
C LYS A 218 -13.19 -18.84 3.00
N VAL A 219 -12.87 -17.55 3.17
CA VAL A 219 -11.68 -17.06 3.91
C VAL A 219 -12.05 -16.27 5.16
N LYS A 220 -13.30 -16.42 5.62
CA LYS A 220 -13.83 -15.66 6.76
C LYS A 220 -13.02 -15.89 8.03
N ALA A 221 -12.55 -17.11 8.27
CA ALA A 221 -11.79 -17.44 9.48
C ALA A 221 -10.42 -16.73 9.50
N GLU A 222 -9.75 -16.66 8.36
CA GLU A 222 -8.50 -15.92 8.18
C GLU A 222 -8.71 -14.42 8.35
N LEU A 223 -9.77 -13.86 7.75
CA LEU A 223 -10.15 -12.45 7.90
C LEU A 223 -10.47 -12.11 9.36
N ASP A 224 -11.18 -12.99 10.07
CA ASP A 224 -11.50 -12.83 11.49
C ASP A 224 -10.21 -12.79 12.35
N GLU A 225 -9.24 -13.67 12.07
CA GLU A 225 -7.95 -13.66 12.77
C GLU A 225 -7.13 -12.40 12.47
N ILE A 226 -7.10 -11.92 11.21
CA ILE A 226 -6.49 -10.62 10.86
C ILE A 226 -7.17 -9.50 11.65
N GLY A 227 -8.50 -9.47 11.66
CA GLY A 227 -9.28 -8.49 12.41
C GLY A 227 -8.95 -8.50 13.90
N LYS A 228 -8.88 -9.68 14.53
CA LYS A 228 -8.45 -9.83 15.93
C LYS A 228 -7.03 -9.31 16.15
N GLY A 229 -6.11 -9.57 15.22
CA GLY A 229 -4.76 -9.02 15.29
C GLY A 229 -4.71 -7.49 15.21
N LEU A 230 -5.50 -6.90 14.30
CA LEU A 230 -5.66 -5.44 14.21
C LEU A 230 -6.27 -4.87 15.50
N ALA A 231 -7.18 -5.59 16.15
CA ALA A 231 -7.76 -5.20 17.44
C ALA A 231 -6.73 -5.27 18.57
N ASP A 232 -5.86 -6.29 18.59
CA ASP A 232 -4.77 -6.42 19.55
C ASP A 232 -3.76 -5.25 19.43
N ALA A 233 -3.60 -4.67 18.24
CA ALA A 233 -2.82 -3.46 18.01
C ALA A 233 -3.60 -2.14 18.23
N GLY A 234 -4.91 -2.22 18.55
CA GLY A 234 -5.80 -1.08 18.78
C GLY A 234 -6.34 -0.39 17.53
N VAL A 235 -6.13 -0.95 16.34
CA VAL A 235 -6.50 -0.33 15.04
C VAL A 235 -7.93 -0.65 14.64
N LEU A 236 -8.42 -1.88 14.90
CA LEU A 236 -9.72 -2.35 14.39
C LEU A 236 -10.88 -1.43 14.77
N GLN A 237 -10.93 -0.96 16.02
CA GLN A 237 -12.03 -0.13 16.50
C GLN A 237 -12.06 1.22 15.78
N MET A 238 -10.89 1.78 15.47
CA MET A 238 -10.76 3.03 14.71
C MET A 238 -11.11 2.82 13.23
N LEU A 239 -10.65 1.71 12.65
CA LEU A 239 -10.98 1.29 11.28
C LEU A 239 -12.50 1.17 11.09
N GLN A 240 -13.20 0.51 12.01
CA GLN A 240 -14.64 0.30 11.93
C GLN A 240 -15.44 1.58 12.21
N LYS A 241 -14.93 2.47 13.08
CA LYS A 241 -15.59 3.73 13.40
C LYS A 241 -15.41 4.80 12.32
N TYR A 242 -14.26 4.83 11.66
CA TYR A 242 -13.91 5.84 10.65
C TYR A 242 -13.36 5.22 9.35
N PRO A 243 -14.12 4.33 8.69
CA PRO A 243 -13.59 3.54 7.56
C PRO A 243 -13.10 4.41 6.40
N HIS A 244 -13.77 5.53 6.12
CA HIS A 244 -13.39 6.45 5.06
C HIS A 244 -11.96 6.98 5.20
N PHE A 245 -11.44 7.18 6.42
CA PHE A 245 -10.04 7.60 6.62
C PHE A 245 -9.03 6.50 6.31
N PHE A 246 -9.40 5.23 6.51
CA PHE A 246 -8.51 4.10 6.33
C PHE A 246 -8.55 3.50 4.93
N ARG A 247 -9.54 3.84 4.11
CA ARG A 247 -9.76 3.18 2.82
C ARG A 247 -8.51 3.17 1.96
N SER A 248 -7.84 4.30 1.80
CA SER A 248 -6.61 4.45 1.01
C SER A 248 -5.39 3.69 1.57
N LEU A 249 -5.44 3.27 2.84
CA LEU A 249 -4.41 2.41 3.46
C LEU A 249 -4.60 0.93 3.15
N PHE A 250 -5.76 0.50 2.66
CA PHE A 250 -6.05 -0.93 2.43
C PHE A 250 -6.50 -1.22 1.00
N VAL A 251 -7.23 -0.31 0.38
CA VAL A 251 -7.71 -0.45 -0.99
C VAL A 251 -6.81 0.37 -1.89
N TYR A 252 -6.40 -0.22 -3.00
CA TYR A 252 -5.71 0.53 -4.02
C TYR A 252 -6.60 1.66 -4.52
N GLU A 253 -6.07 2.88 -4.49
CA GLU A 253 -6.63 4.03 -5.17
C GLU A 253 -5.58 4.51 -6.16
N GLU A 254 -5.99 4.66 -7.42
CA GLU A 254 -5.09 5.18 -8.43
C GLU A 254 -4.76 6.64 -8.11
N CYS A 255 -3.62 6.83 -7.44
CA CYS A 255 -3.08 8.14 -7.21
C CYS A 255 -2.22 8.49 -8.42
N VAL A 256 -2.84 9.17 -9.39
CA VAL A 256 -2.09 9.80 -10.48
C VAL A 256 -1.20 10.87 -9.85
N LEU A 257 0.10 10.61 -9.85
CA LEU A 257 1.10 11.59 -9.48
C LEU A 257 1.16 12.61 -10.61
N THR A 258 1.06 13.90 -10.27
CA THR A 258 1.10 15.00 -11.24
C THR A 258 2.28 15.91 -10.91
N ALA A 259 2.74 16.69 -11.88
CA ALA A 259 3.76 17.70 -11.70
C ALA A 259 3.35 18.70 -10.61
N GLU A 260 2.08 19.10 -10.59
CA GLU A 260 1.51 19.95 -9.54
C GLU A 260 1.67 19.33 -8.15
N LYS A 261 1.29 18.05 -7.96
CA LYS A 261 1.46 17.35 -6.69
C LYS A 261 2.92 17.28 -6.26
N MET A 262 3.84 17.07 -7.19
CA MET A 262 5.28 17.03 -6.93
C MET A 262 5.83 18.40 -6.51
N ILE A 263 5.36 19.48 -7.15
CA ILE A 263 5.71 20.86 -6.78
C ILE A 263 5.17 21.20 -5.39
N THR A 264 3.91 20.85 -5.09
CA THR A 264 3.32 21.04 -3.76
C THR A 264 4.07 20.22 -2.70
N LEU A 265 4.46 18.99 -3.02
CA LEU A 265 5.23 18.14 -2.11
C LEU A 265 6.59 18.77 -1.75
N LEU A 266 7.22 19.46 -2.69
CA LEU A 266 8.50 20.16 -2.55
C LEU A 266 8.32 21.66 -2.27
N GLU A 267 7.25 22.06 -1.57
CA GLU A 267 6.97 23.47 -1.28
C GLU A 267 8.11 24.15 -0.51
N LYS A 268 8.74 23.42 0.42
CA LYS A 268 9.90 23.89 1.18
C LYS A 268 11.15 23.90 0.30
N ARG A 269 11.54 25.10 -0.14
CA ARG A 269 12.67 25.36 -1.04
C ARG A 269 13.71 26.24 -0.35
N THR A 270 14.98 25.85 -0.42
CA THR A 270 16.09 26.61 0.18
C THR A 270 16.85 27.36 -0.91
N PHE A 271 16.47 28.62 -1.15
CA PHE A 271 17.16 29.51 -2.08
C PHE A 271 18.25 30.32 -1.37
N SER A 272 19.26 30.73 -2.14
CA SER A 272 20.29 31.70 -1.75
C SER A 272 19.71 33.10 -1.53
N GLU A 273 20.49 33.97 -0.87
CA GLU A 273 20.07 35.33 -0.54
C GLU A 273 19.67 36.18 -1.76
N ASN A 274 18.74 37.11 -1.53
CA ASN A 274 18.27 38.06 -2.53
C ASN A 274 19.41 38.90 -3.10
N GLY A 275 19.52 38.94 -4.44
CA GLY A 275 20.54 39.70 -5.15
C GLY A 275 21.84 38.92 -5.43
N SER A 276 21.97 37.67 -4.96
CA SER A 276 23.12 36.82 -5.31
C SER A 276 23.04 36.31 -6.74
N SER A 277 24.20 36.10 -7.38
CA SER A 277 24.28 35.45 -8.69
C SER A 277 23.81 33.99 -8.64
N GLN A 278 23.89 33.35 -7.47
CA GLN A 278 23.44 31.98 -7.25
C GLN A 278 21.92 31.89 -7.29
N LEU A 279 21.21 32.84 -6.65
CA LEU A 279 19.75 32.89 -6.70
C LEU A 279 19.20 32.93 -8.13
N VAL A 280 19.89 33.62 -9.05
CA VAL A 280 19.50 33.65 -10.47
C VAL A 280 19.58 32.24 -11.07
N LYS A 281 20.71 31.54 -10.87
CA LYS A 281 20.88 30.17 -11.36
C LYS A 281 19.87 29.22 -10.75
N GLU A 282 19.65 29.30 -9.44
CA GLU A 282 18.70 28.46 -8.70
C GLU A 282 17.27 28.63 -9.21
N LYS A 283 16.83 29.87 -9.45
CA LYS A 283 15.51 30.14 -10.03
C LYS A 283 15.37 29.54 -11.42
N THR A 284 16.38 29.69 -12.28
CA THR A 284 16.36 29.09 -13.62
C THR A 284 16.37 27.57 -13.55
N THR A 285 17.20 26.96 -12.69
CA THR A 285 17.21 25.51 -12.45
C THR A 285 15.87 25.02 -11.91
N TYR A 286 15.20 25.79 -11.06
CA TYR A 286 13.86 25.45 -10.57
C TYR A 286 12.81 25.43 -11.69
N ILE A 287 12.84 26.39 -12.62
CA ILE A 287 11.95 26.37 -13.80
C ILE A 287 12.23 25.15 -14.67
N HIS A 288 13.51 24.85 -14.97
CA HIS A 288 13.88 23.62 -15.68
C HIS A 288 13.37 22.36 -14.97
N PHE A 289 13.36 22.35 -13.64
CA PHE A 289 12.82 21.23 -12.89
C PHE A 289 11.29 21.13 -12.99
N CYS A 290 10.56 22.25 -12.96
CA CYS A 290 9.12 22.26 -13.21
C CYS A 290 8.79 21.71 -14.60
N ASP A 291 9.48 22.20 -15.64
CA ASP A 291 9.29 21.76 -17.02
C ASP A 291 9.57 20.24 -17.15
N LEU A 292 10.63 19.76 -16.48
CA LEU A 292 10.94 18.33 -16.45
C LEU A 292 9.85 17.50 -15.75
N LEU A 293 9.24 18.01 -14.68
CA LEU A 293 8.14 17.31 -13.99
C LEU A 293 6.92 17.17 -14.91
N GLU A 294 6.58 18.20 -15.70
CA GLU A 294 5.49 18.13 -16.69
C GLU A 294 5.77 17.07 -17.76
N GLU A 295 7.01 17.00 -18.25
CA GLU A 295 7.41 15.95 -19.20
C GLU A 295 7.39 14.54 -18.59
N LEU A 296 7.82 14.40 -17.33
CA LEU A 296 7.78 13.14 -16.60
C LEU A 296 6.35 12.67 -16.28
N GLU A 297 5.38 13.59 -16.21
CA GLU A 297 3.96 13.25 -16.06
C GLU A 297 3.44 12.53 -17.30
N GLY A 298 3.90 12.93 -18.49
CA GLY A 298 3.60 12.26 -19.76
C GLY A 298 4.40 10.96 -20.00
N GLY A 299 5.44 10.72 -19.20
CA GLY A 299 6.39 9.61 -19.39
C GLY A 299 7.44 9.93 -20.45
N ILE A 300 8.72 9.82 -20.08
CA ILE A 300 9.84 10.11 -20.97
C ILE A 300 10.48 8.79 -21.42
N GLU A 301 10.41 8.51 -22.72
CA GLU A 301 11.10 7.36 -23.33
C GLU A 301 12.62 7.61 -23.36
N MET A 302 13.37 6.64 -22.87
CA MET A 302 14.83 6.60 -22.93
C MET A 302 15.29 5.54 -23.94
N GLU A 303 16.55 5.61 -24.34
CA GLU A 303 17.18 4.57 -25.16
C GLU A 303 17.04 3.20 -24.46
N GLY A 304 16.51 2.20 -25.17
CA GLY A 304 16.26 0.85 -24.63
C GLY A 304 14.86 0.60 -24.06
N GLU A 305 13.84 1.32 -24.54
CA GLU A 305 12.41 1.13 -24.19
C GLU A 305 12.05 1.36 -22.71
N ARG A 306 12.95 1.98 -21.91
CA ARG A 306 12.63 2.38 -20.54
C ARG A 306 11.87 3.69 -20.55
N ILE A 307 10.73 3.72 -19.86
CA ILE A 307 9.97 4.94 -19.60
C ILE A 307 10.32 5.46 -18.21
N VAL A 308 10.72 6.71 -18.10
CA VAL A 308 10.98 7.40 -16.83
C VAL A 308 9.78 8.27 -16.48
N THR A 309 9.32 8.18 -15.24
CA THR A 309 8.07 8.78 -14.77
C THR A 309 8.29 9.65 -13.54
N LEU A 310 7.24 10.38 -13.13
CA LEU A 310 7.22 11.06 -11.82
C LEU A 310 7.46 10.10 -10.64
N GLY A 311 7.07 8.82 -10.77
CA GLY A 311 7.32 7.80 -9.75
C GLY A 311 8.81 7.51 -9.55
N ASP A 312 9.61 7.54 -10.61
CA ASP A 312 11.07 7.40 -10.54
C ASP A 312 11.70 8.60 -9.84
N CYS A 313 11.24 9.81 -10.17
CA CYS A 313 11.66 11.04 -9.49
C CYS A 313 11.32 11.00 -7.99
N LEU A 314 10.09 10.63 -7.64
CA LEU A 314 9.66 10.53 -6.24
C LEU A 314 10.48 9.47 -5.49
N SER A 315 10.71 8.31 -6.12
CA SER A 315 11.50 7.22 -5.56
C SER A 315 12.95 7.66 -5.30
N PHE A 316 13.53 8.49 -6.17
CA PHE A 316 14.90 8.97 -6.05
C PHE A 316 15.18 9.67 -4.70
N PHE A 317 14.27 10.51 -4.21
CA PHE A 317 14.47 11.27 -2.97
C PHE A 317 13.61 10.85 -1.78
N THR A 318 12.69 9.90 -1.96
CA THR A 318 11.84 9.40 -0.86
C THR A 318 11.92 7.89 -0.64
N GLY A 319 12.47 7.14 -1.59
CA GLY A 319 12.43 5.69 -1.64
C GLY A 319 11.03 5.11 -1.93
N ALA A 320 10.03 5.95 -2.21
CA ALA A 320 8.66 5.54 -2.51
C ALA A 320 8.27 5.96 -3.93
N GLN A 321 7.62 5.06 -4.68
CA GLN A 321 7.09 5.39 -6.01
C GLN A 321 5.74 6.12 -5.96
N ARG A 322 5.12 6.24 -4.78
CA ARG A 322 3.85 6.93 -4.56
C ARG A 322 3.89 7.72 -3.26
N ILE A 323 3.12 8.80 -3.20
CA ILE A 323 2.93 9.55 -1.95
C ILE A 323 2.10 8.66 -1.00
N PRO A 324 2.59 8.35 0.22
CA PRO A 324 1.84 7.55 1.17
C PRO A 324 0.49 8.22 1.51
N PRO A 325 -0.58 7.46 1.80
CA PRO A 325 -1.88 8.04 2.15
C PRO A 325 -1.85 8.98 3.38
N THR A 326 -0.95 8.74 4.33
CA THR A 326 -0.72 9.62 5.50
C THR A 326 0.14 10.85 5.18
N GLY A 327 0.63 10.96 3.94
CA GLY A 327 1.76 11.83 3.60
C GLY A 327 3.08 11.30 4.17
N PHE A 328 4.14 12.07 3.98
CA PHE A 328 5.45 11.76 4.53
C PHE A 328 5.61 12.29 5.96
N ILE A 329 6.49 11.63 6.75
CA ILE A 329 6.71 11.93 8.17
C ILE A 329 7.25 13.35 8.40
N GLN A 330 7.92 13.92 7.39
CA GLN A 330 8.44 15.27 7.39
C GLN A 330 8.26 15.92 6.02
N ALA A 331 8.36 17.25 5.96
CA ALA A 331 8.29 17.99 4.71
C ALA A 331 9.46 17.63 3.79
N CYS A 332 9.15 17.31 2.53
CA CYS A 332 10.18 17.16 1.51
C CYS A 332 10.80 18.53 1.23
N THR A 333 12.13 18.57 1.10
CA THR A 333 12.87 19.82 0.91
C THR A 333 13.63 19.81 -0.40
N LEU A 334 13.54 20.91 -1.15
CA LEU A 334 14.33 21.13 -2.35
C LEU A 334 15.48 22.10 -2.07
N ASN A 335 16.70 21.65 -2.35
CA ASN A 335 17.93 22.42 -2.25
C ASN A 335 18.59 22.56 -3.63
N PHE A 336 19.58 23.43 -3.70
CA PHE A 336 20.37 23.66 -4.90
C PHE A 336 21.85 23.57 -4.57
N SER A 337 22.65 23.14 -5.53
CA SER A 337 24.11 23.07 -5.42
C SER A 337 24.77 23.51 -6.71
N ASP A 338 25.83 24.31 -6.62
CA ASP A 338 26.67 24.69 -7.76
C ASP A 338 27.91 23.80 -7.91
N SER A 339 28.16 22.90 -6.96
CA SER A 339 29.27 21.94 -7.01
C SER A 339 28.86 20.58 -7.55
N ASN A 340 27.57 20.22 -7.44
CA ASN A 340 27.12 18.88 -7.78
C ASN A 340 26.96 18.73 -9.29
N VAL A 341 27.51 17.63 -9.83
CA VAL A 341 27.38 17.27 -11.26
C VAL A 341 26.04 16.56 -11.54
N TYR A 342 25.55 15.76 -10.61
CA TYR A 342 24.26 15.07 -10.68
C TYR A 342 23.33 15.57 -9.57
N PRO A 343 22.00 15.42 -9.68
CA PRO A 343 21.15 15.58 -8.52
C PRO A 343 21.54 14.58 -7.44
N THR A 344 21.34 14.97 -6.19
CA THR A 344 21.63 14.12 -5.03
C THR A 344 20.41 14.13 -4.12
N ALA A 345 20.22 13.05 -3.37
CA ALA A 345 19.13 12.95 -2.43
C ALA A 345 19.55 12.38 -1.09
N SER A 346 18.80 12.76 -0.06
CA SER A 346 18.79 12.09 1.22
C SER A 346 17.39 11.51 1.44
N THR A 347 17.21 10.22 1.18
CA THR A 347 15.91 9.55 1.29
C THR A 347 15.36 9.54 2.72
N CYS A 348 16.24 9.46 3.72
CA CYS A 348 15.84 9.55 5.13
C CYS A 348 15.36 10.95 5.51
N ALA A 349 16.01 12.00 4.99
CA ALA A 349 15.64 13.38 5.27
C ALA A 349 14.63 13.97 4.27
N LEU A 350 14.25 13.20 3.24
CA LEU A 350 13.37 13.62 2.14
C LEU A 350 13.87 14.90 1.46
N ILE A 351 15.17 14.96 1.21
CA ILE A 351 15.84 16.11 0.58
C ILE A 351 16.22 15.75 -0.84
N LEU A 352 15.81 16.57 -1.80
CA LEU A 352 16.32 16.57 -3.18
C LEU A 352 17.22 17.80 -3.37
N THR A 353 18.41 17.62 -3.91
CA THR A 353 19.33 18.72 -4.23
C THR A 353 19.62 18.74 -5.72
N LEU A 354 19.26 19.85 -6.39
CA LEU A 354 19.40 20.04 -7.83
C LEU A 354 20.74 20.70 -8.21
N PRO A 355 21.40 20.27 -9.30
CA PRO A 355 22.62 20.89 -9.79
C PRO A 355 22.30 22.17 -10.58
N THR A 356 22.92 23.29 -10.20
CA THR A 356 22.77 24.60 -10.87
C THR A 356 23.80 24.85 -11.98
N LEU A 357 24.76 23.93 -12.15
CA LEU A 357 25.78 23.98 -13.20
C LEU A 357 25.17 24.11 -14.61
N TYR A 358 23.99 23.53 -14.82
CA TYR A 358 23.32 23.46 -16.12
C TYR A 358 22.16 24.47 -16.27
N HIS A 359 22.10 25.51 -15.43
CA HIS A 359 21.04 26.53 -15.49
C HIS A 359 20.88 27.17 -16.89
N ASN A 360 21.96 27.23 -17.68
CA ASN A 360 21.97 27.77 -19.04
C ASN A 360 21.54 26.78 -20.13
N SER A 361 21.28 25.51 -19.81
CA SER A 361 20.93 24.46 -20.78
C SER A 361 19.95 23.46 -20.19
N TYR A 362 18.67 23.57 -20.57
CA TYR A 362 17.63 22.62 -20.17
C TYR A 362 17.98 21.18 -20.58
N SER A 363 18.47 20.97 -21.81
CA SER A 363 18.81 19.65 -22.31
C SER A 363 19.91 18.96 -21.48
N CYS A 364 20.95 19.70 -21.09
CA CYS A 364 22.00 19.15 -20.22
C CYS A 364 21.48 18.87 -18.81
N PHE A 365 20.66 19.77 -18.26
CA PHE A 365 20.01 19.54 -16.97
C PHE A 365 19.16 18.26 -16.99
N LYS A 366 18.27 18.14 -17.98
CA LYS A 366 17.38 16.98 -18.18
C LYS A 366 18.17 15.67 -18.27
N GLU A 367 19.23 15.63 -19.08
CA GLU A 367 20.08 14.45 -19.22
C GLU A 367 20.63 13.96 -17.87
N LYS A 368 21.15 14.88 -17.04
CA LYS A 368 21.71 14.53 -15.72
C LYS A 368 20.65 14.08 -14.73
N MET A 369 19.46 14.69 -14.77
CA MET A 369 18.34 14.29 -13.93
C MET A 369 17.85 12.87 -14.29
N LEU A 370 17.61 12.61 -15.57
CA LEU A 370 17.12 11.30 -16.04
C LEU A 370 18.14 10.20 -15.78
N PHE A 371 19.43 10.46 -16.00
CA PHE A 371 20.49 9.52 -15.67
C PHE A 371 20.45 9.12 -14.19
N ALA A 372 20.28 10.08 -13.28
CA ALA A 372 20.25 9.81 -11.85
C ALA A 372 18.99 9.04 -11.42
N PHE A 373 17.82 9.42 -11.93
CA PHE A 373 16.56 8.70 -11.65
C PHE A 373 16.61 7.24 -12.16
N CYS A 374 17.42 6.97 -13.19
CA CYS A 374 17.57 5.63 -13.71
C CYS A 374 18.53 4.74 -12.91
N ASN A 375 19.52 5.32 -12.22
CA ASN A 375 20.70 4.59 -11.73
C ASN A 375 20.95 4.69 -10.21
N HIS A 376 20.03 5.27 -9.42
CA HIS A 376 20.24 5.55 -8.00
C HIS A 376 20.28 4.34 -7.04
N GLY A 377 19.96 3.12 -7.52
CA GLY A 377 20.00 1.89 -6.72
C GLY A 377 19.18 1.90 -5.41
N GLY A 378 18.23 2.83 -5.25
CA GLY A 378 17.40 2.99 -4.04
C GLY A 378 17.90 3.98 -2.98
N PHE A 379 19.12 4.55 -3.10
CA PHE A 379 19.72 5.37 -2.03
C PHE A 379 19.98 6.84 -2.39
N GLY A 380 19.61 7.30 -3.58
CA GLY A 380 19.67 8.72 -3.93
C GLY A 380 21.09 9.27 -4.12
N LEU A 381 22.07 8.38 -4.29
CA LEU A 381 23.47 8.71 -4.59
C LEU A 381 23.79 8.16 -5.98
N CYS A 382 24.36 9.02 -6.83
CA CYS A 382 24.88 8.68 -8.15
C CYS A 382 26.35 9.10 -8.25
#